data_AF-A0A6B0SJZ7-F1
#
_entry.id   AF-A0A6B0SJZ7-F1
#
_cell.length_a   1.000
_cell.length_b   1.000
_cell.length_c   1.000
_cell.angle_alpha   90.00
_cell.angle_beta   90.00
_cell.angle_gamma   90.00
#
_symmetry.space_group_name_H-M   'P 1'
#
loop_
_entity.id
_entity.type
_entity.pdbx_description
1 polymer ?
#
loop_
_entity_poly.entity_id
_entity_poly.type
_entity_poly.pdbx_seq_one_letter_code
_entity_poly.pdbx_strand_id
1 'polypeptide(L)' 'MTSTIFDKDTLLDLTVNIVPLAILAFFFVAFIVVNPWGSGFTLERVIQFILVGWVFVGLAVLTYAAAKRIETEDEQAGH' A
#
# COMPACT_ATOMS: atom_id res chain seq x y z
N MET A 1 -21.06 -24.14 5.48
CA MET A 1 -19.71 -24.38 6.04
C MET A 1 -19.09 -23.02 6.28
N THR A 2 -18.89 -22.67 7.55
CA THR A 2 -17.93 -21.68 8.09
C THR A 2 -17.65 -20.42 7.26
N SER A 3 -18.46 -19.38 7.39
CA SER A 3 -18.18 -18.03 6.84
C SER A 3 -16.90 -17.39 7.41
N THR A 4 -16.38 -17.87 8.54
CA THR A 4 -15.28 -17.25 9.28
C THR A 4 -13.86 -17.55 8.78
N ILE A 5 -13.67 -18.45 7.80
CA ILE A 5 -12.34 -18.69 7.21
C ILE A 5 -12.10 -17.75 6.02
N PHE A 6 -13.09 -17.62 5.13
CA PHE A 6 -12.98 -16.75 3.94
C PHE A 6 -12.76 -15.28 4.31
N ASP A 7 -13.46 -14.79 5.34
CA ASP A 7 -13.26 -13.42 5.84
C ASP A 7 -11.83 -13.17 6.37
N LYS A 8 -11.21 -14.17 7.00
CA LYS A 8 -9.90 -13.99 7.64
C LYS A 8 -8.76 -14.00 6.62
N ASP A 9 -8.82 -14.87 5.63
CA ASP A 9 -7.79 -14.94 4.58
C ASP A 9 -7.84 -13.67 3.71
N THR A 10 -9.04 -13.22 3.35
CA THR A 10 -9.25 -11.95 2.64
C THR A 10 -8.77 -10.73 3.45
N LEU A 11 -9.10 -10.67 4.75
CA LEU A 11 -8.60 -9.61 5.63
C LEU A 11 -7.09 -9.68 5.80
N LEU A 12 -6.49 -10.87 5.82
CA LEU A 12 -5.04 -11.06 5.90
C LEU A 12 -4.37 -10.54 4.63
N ASP A 13 -4.87 -10.90 3.45
CA ASP A 13 -4.32 -10.45 2.16
C ASP A 13 -4.38 -8.93 2.00
N LEU A 14 -5.49 -8.31 2.40
CA LEU A 14 -5.63 -6.86 2.39
C LEU A 14 -4.70 -6.20 3.41
N THR A 15 -4.57 -6.77 4.60
CA THR A 15 -3.67 -6.25 5.65
C THR A 15 -2.20 -6.33 5.23
N VAL A 16 -1.78 -7.44 4.62
CA VAL A 16 -0.41 -7.65 4.12
C VAL A 16 -0.04 -6.62 3.06
N ASN A 17 -1.01 -6.07 2.32
CA ASN A 17 -0.79 -4.99 1.35
C ASN A 17 -0.90 -3.57 1.97
N ILE A 18 -1.85 -3.36 2.88
CA ILE A 18 -2.06 -2.05 3.55
C ILE A 18 -0.90 -1.70 4.49
N VAL A 19 -0.33 -2.67 5.21
CA VAL A 19 0.76 -2.41 6.16
C VAL A 19 2.00 -1.82 5.44
N PRO A 20 2.51 -2.39 4.34
CA PRO A 20 3.55 -1.77 3.53
C PRO A 20 3.20 -0.36 3.05
N LEU A 21 1.96 -0.13 2.59
CA LEU A 21 1.51 1.21 2.17
C LEU A 21 1.57 2.22 3.31
N ALA A 22 1.10 1.85 4.50
CA ALA A 22 1.14 2.70 5.67
C ALA A 22 2.58 3.05 6.07
N ILE A 23 3.50 2.07 6.04
CA ILE A 23 4.92 2.28 6.31
C ILE A 23 5.54 3.25 5.30
N LEU A 24 5.29 3.04 4.01
CA LEU A 24 5.80 3.92 2.95
C LEU A 24 5.25 5.35 3.08
N ALA A 25 3.96 5.51 3.33
CA ALA A 25 3.34 6.82 3.56
C ALA A 25 3.96 7.52 4.78
N PHE A 26 4.12 6.80 5.89
CA PHE A 26 4.75 7.32 7.09
C PHE A 26 6.16 7.85 6.82
N PHE A 27 7.02 7.04 6.19
CA PHE A 27 8.39 7.44 5.90
C PHE A 27 8.46 8.54 4.85
N PHE A 28 7.58 8.54 3.85
CA PHE A 28 7.50 9.60 2.85
C PHE A 28 7.24 10.96 3.53
N VAL A 29 6.25 11.01 4.44
CA VAL A 29 5.94 12.21 5.23
C VAL A 29 7.10 12.57 6.16
N ALA A 30 7.68 11.58 6.86
CA ALA A 30 8.81 11.82 7.76
C ALA A 30 10.02 12.41 7.02
N PHE A 31 10.32 11.95 5.80
CA PHE A 31 11.40 12.50 4.98
C PHE A 31 11.12 13.91 4.44
N ILE A 32 9.85 14.27 4.26
CA ILE A 32 9.45 15.65 3.94
C ILE A 32 9.67 16.57 5.15
N VAL A 33 9.25 16.14 6.35
CA VAL A 33 9.24 16.99 7.55
C VAL A 33 10.60 17.09 8.22
N VAL A 34 11.27 15.95 8.46
CA VAL A 34 12.51 15.89 9.23
C VAL A 34 13.73 16.13 8.34
N ASN A 35 13.67 15.66 7.10
CA ASN A 35 14.73 15.75 6.10
C ASN A 35 16.16 15.46 6.64
N PRO A 36 16.47 14.19 6.98
CA PRO A 36 17.75 13.84 7.60
C PRO A 36 18.98 13.98 6.70
N TRP A 37 18.80 14.19 5.40
CA TRP A 37 19.88 14.16 4.40
C TRP A 37 20.20 15.55 3.81
N GLY A 38 19.60 16.63 4.35
CA GLY A 38 19.89 18.03 3.98
C GLY A 38 18.81 18.72 3.13
N SER A 39 18.73 20.04 3.21
CA SER A 39 17.63 20.86 2.66
C SER A 39 17.69 21.16 1.15
N GLY A 40 18.71 20.68 0.44
CA GLY A 40 18.93 20.98 -0.98
C GLY A 40 18.09 20.15 -1.97
N PHE A 41 18.05 20.62 -3.22
CA PHE A 41 17.64 19.83 -4.39
C PHE A 41 18.85 19.03 -4.88
N THR A 42 19.10 17.89 -4.24
CA THR A 42 20.17 16.97 -4.63
C THR A 42 19.61 15.82 -5.44
N LEU A 43 20.43 15.23 -6.32
CA LEU A 43 20.01 14.12 -7.18
C LEU A 43 19.58 12.90 -6.36
N GLU A 44 20.29 12.63 -5.26
CA GLU A 44 20.03 11.53 -4.34
C GLU A 44 18.63 11.65 -3.72
N ARG A 45 18.23 12.86 -3.33
CA ARG A 45 16.90 13.14 -2.76
C ARG A 45 15.79 12.94 -3.78
N VAL A 46 16.01 13.40 -5.02
CA VAL A 46 15.06 13.18 -6.12
C VAL A 46 14.88 11.68 -6.37
N ILE A 47 15.98 10.94 -6.47
CA ILE A 47 15.94 9.47 -6.67
C ILE A 47 15.23 8.78 -5.49
N GLN A 48 15.53 9.16 -4.25
CA GLN A 48 14.86 8.61 -3.06
C GLN A 48 13.33 8.77 -3.14
N PHE A 49 12.84 9.98 -3.41
CA PHE A 49 11.40 10.22 -3.48
C PHE A 49 10.74 9.54 -4.69
N ILE A 50 11.44 9.44 -5.82
CA ILE A 50 10.97 8.66 -6.97
C ILE A 50 10.85 7.19 -6.58
N LEU A 51 11.86 6.60 -5.93
CA LEU A 51 11.82 5.19 -5.54
C LEU A 51 10.70 4.91 -4.54
N VAL A 52 10.59 5.70 -3.47
CA VAL A 52 9.54 5.54 -2.46
C VAL A 52 8.16 5.77 -3.08
N GLY A 53 8.00 6.85 -3.86
CA GLY A 53 6.74 7.19 -4.51
C GLY A 53 6.31 6.16 -5.55
N TRP A 54 7.25 5.65 -6.35
CA TRP A 54 6.98 4.63 -7.36
C TRP A 54 6.51 3.32 -6.73
N VAL A 55 7.21 2.85 -5.70
CA VAL A 55 6.81 1.64 -4.97
C VAL A 55 5.47 1.84 -4.27
N PHE A 56 5.23 3.02 -3.67
CA PHE A 56 3.96 3.36 -3.05
C PHE A 56 2.80 3.31 -4.06
N VAL A 57 2.94 3.96 -5.21
CA VAL A 57 1.92 3.95 -6.27
C VAL A 57 1.70 2.54 -6.79
N GLY A 58 2.77 1.79 -7.06
CA GLY A 58 2.68 0.40 -7.52
C GLY A 58 1.89 -0.48 -6.55
N LEU A 59 2.23 -0.43 -5.25
CA LEU A 59 1.50 -1.16 -4.23
C LEU A 59 0.07 -0.68 -4.07
N ALA A 60 -0.21 0.63 -4.18
CA ALA A 60 -1.56 1.15 -4.07
C ALA A 60 -2.45 0.64 -5.20
N VAL A 61 -1.93 0.60 -6.43
CA VAL A 61 -2.62 0.03 -7.59
C VAL A 61 -2.88 -1.47 -7.39
N LEU A 62 -1.88 -2.22 -6.93
CA LEU A 62 -2.04 -3.66 -6.67
C LEU A 62 -3.06 -3.94 -5.57
N THR A 63 -3.01 -3.17 -4.48
CA THR A 63 -3.96 -3.27 -3.35
C THR A 63 -5.38 -2.98 -3.82
N TYR A 64 -5.56 -1.92 -4.62
CA TYR A 64 -6.86 -1.58 -5.19
C TYR A 64 -7.37 -2.67 -6.13
N ALA A 65 -6.50 -3.19 -7.00
CA ALA A 65 -6.87 -4.27 -7.91
C ALA A 65 -7.27 -5.54 -7.15
N ALA A 66 -6.58 -5.88 -6.05
CA ALA A 66 -6.93 -7.00 -5.18
C ALA A 66 -8.31 -6.78 -4.52
N ALA A 67 -8.52 -5.61 -3.90
CA ALA A 67 -9.80 -5.26 -3.27
C ALA A 67 -10.97 -5.32 -4.26
N LYS A 68 -10.76 -4.81 -5.49
CA LYS A 68 -11.78 -4.83 -6.55
C LYS A 68 -12.17 -6.26 -6.96
N ARG A 69 -11.20 -7.19 -6.99
CA ARG A 69 -11.48 -8.59 -7.33
C ARG A 69 -12.27 -9.29 -6.23
N ILE A 70 -11.93 -9.06 -4.97
CA ILE A 70 -12.67 -9.59 -3.82
C ILE A 70 -14.14 -9.13 -3.87
N GLU A 71 -14.38 -7.83 -4.03
CA GLU A 71 -15.75 -7.28 -4.14
C GLU A 71 -16.54 -7.93 -5.29
N THR A 72 -15.88 -8.18 -6.41
CA THR A 72 -16.50 -8.81 -7.58
C THR A 72 -16.82 -10.29 -7.37
N GLU A 73 -15.97 -11.00 -6.63
CA GLU A 73 -16.17 -12.41 -6.27
C GLU A 73 -17.33 -12.56 -5.27
N ASP A 74 -17.41 -11.68 -4.28
CA ASP A 74 -18.50 -11.65 -3.30
C ASP A 74 -19.86 -11.37 -3.97
N GLU A 75 -19.92 -10.41 -4.90
CA GLU A 75 -21.15 -10.06 -5.63
C GLU A 75 -21.62 -11.20 -6.57
N GLN A 76 -20.69 -11.94 -7.19
CA GLN A 76 -21.02 -13.12 -8.01
C GLN A 76 -21.46 -14.33 -7.19
N ALA A 77 -20.96 -14.46 -5.95
CA ALA A 77 -21.38 -15.51 -5.02
C ALA A 77 -22.79 -15.29 -4.47
N GLY A 78 -23.41 -14.13 -4.75
CA GLY A 78 -24.78 -13.80 -4.32
C GLY A 78 -24.91 -13.57 -2.81
N HIS A 79 -23.81 -13.18 -2.16
CA HIS A 79 -23.79 -12.75 -0.76
C HIS A 79 -24.07 -11.26 -0.62
#